data_AF-A0A537UJW3-F1
#
_entry.id   AF-A0A537UJW3-F1
#
_cell.length_a   1.000
_cell.length_b   1.000
_cell.length_c   1.000
_cell.angle_alpha   90.00
_cell.angle_beta   90.00
_cell.angle_gamma   90.00
#
_symmetry.space_group_name_H-M   'P 1'
#
loop_
_entity.id
_entity.type
_entity.pdbx_description
1 polymer ?
#
loop_
_entity_poly.entity_id
_entity_poly.type
_entity_poly.pdbx_seq_one_letter_code
_entity_poly.pdbx_strand_id
1 'polypeptide(L)'
;MYPWQDYSGRLSPLKLAVFVALFLPALWTAFAFGMGWLQPRPFTEAIHQVGLWMLRFLFIALAITPLRQIVQWPRLILVRRMIGVAAFAYGLAHITLYVADLKFDVAKAASEIALRIYLTIGFAALLGLAALAATSTDAMVRRLGARRWQRLHRLVYAIALLAIVHYCMQSKLDLWEPTIMAGIYAWLMGYRLLVQLVGVRGKLPLAWVGALSLAAPVLTALGEAAYFWLALGVDPVRVLSANWSLVVGWRPAAIVLGLGLAVTAIGAGRALVPVIGKRLPRFA
;
A
#
# COMPACT_ATOMS: atom_id res chain seq x y z
N MET A 1 -12.81 2.88 -24.33
CA MET A 1 -12.91 3.95 -23.32
C MET A 1 -11.52 4.22 -22.76
N TYR A 2 -11.07 5.47 -22.81
CA TYR A 2 -9.71 5.80 -22.39
C TYR A 2 -9.55 5.82 -20.85
N PRO A 3 -8.33 5.58 -20.31
CA PRO A 3 -8.07 5.57 -18.87
C PRO A 3 -8.45 6.85 -18.13
N TRP A 4 -8.56 7.99 -18.81
CA TRP A 4 -8.91 9.31 -18.24
C TRP A 4 -10.39 9.68 -18.37
N GLN A 5 -11.26 8.80 -18.91
CA GLN A 5 -12.69 9.11 -19.12
C GLN A 5 -13.61 8.58 -18.00
N ASP A 6 -14.70 9.29 -17.68
CA ASP A 6 -15.82 8.82 -16.86
C ASP A 6 -16.75 7.88 -17.65
N TYR A 7 -17.66 7.16 -16.98
CA TYR A 7 -18.56 6.19 -17.64
C TYR A 7 -19.40 6.75 -18.79
N SER A 8 -19.55 8.07 -18.89
CA SER A 8 -20.25 8.78 -19.97
C SER A 8 -19.32 9.16 -21.13
N GLY A 9 -18.05 8.76 -21.09
CA GLY A 9 -17.03 9.10 -22.11
C GLY A 9 -16.40 10.48 -21.93
N ARG A 10 -16.77 11.25 -20.90
CA ARG A 10 -16.23 12.59 -20.66
C ARG A 10 -14.90 12.53 -19.91
N LEU A 11 -14.06 13.55 -20.07
CA LEU A 11 -12.80 13.63 -19.33
C LEU A 11 -13.05 13.74 -17.82
N SER A 12 -12.41 12.88 -17.04
CA SER A 12 -12.46 12.90 -15.57
C SER A 12 -11.15 13.46 -15.04
N PRO A 13 -11.14 14.69 -14.46
CA PRO A 13 -9.92 15.30 -13.94
C PRO A 13 -9.20 14.43 -12.91
N LEU A 14 -9.96 13.75 -12.04
CA LEU A 14 -9.43 12.81 -11.06
C LEU A 14 -8.68 11.65 -11.73
N LYS A 15 -9.29 11.02 -12.75
CA LYS A 15 -8.65 9.89 -13.44
C LYS A 15 -7.42 10.35 -14.22
N LEU A 16 -7.49 11.51 -14.88
CA LEU A 16 -6.34 12.07 -15.59
C LEU A 16 -5.18 12.39 -14.63
N ALA A 17 -5.47 13.09 -13.53
CA ALA A 17 -4.46 13.46 -12.54
C ALA A 17 -3.77 12.22 -11.95
N VAL A 18 -4.55 11.21 -11.55
CA VAL A 18 -3.96 9.97 -11.03
C VAL A 18 -3.21 9.23 -12.15
N PHE A 19 -3.72 9.19 -13.38
CA PHE A 19 -3.03 8.54 -14.50
C PHE A 19 -1.63 9.14 -14.73
N VAL A 20 -1.52 10.48 -14.78
CA VAL A 20 -0.23 11.17 -14.91
C VAL A 20 0.66 10.89 -13.69
N ALA A 21 0.11 11.00 -12.48
CA ALA A 21 0.86 10.78 -11.24
C ALA A 21 1.50 9.38 -11.14
N LEU A 22 0.88 8.36 -11.74
CA LEU A 22 1.40 6.98 -11.74
C LEU A 22 2.71 6.83 -12.52
N PHE A 23 3.03 7.74 -13.45
CA PHE A 23 4.29 7.70 -14.21
C PHE A 23 5.42 8.47 -13.53
N LEU A 24 5.11 9.43 -12.66
CA LEU A 24 6.11 10.31 -12.04
C LEU A 24 7.24 9.54 -11.35
N PRO A 25 6.99 8.46 -10.59
CA PRO A 25 8.08 7.72 -9.95
C PRO A 25 9.03 7.04 -10.91
N ALA A 26 8.51 6.42 -11.98
CA ALA A 26 9.33 5.80 -13.02
C ALA A 26 10.16 6.85 -13.76
N LEU A 27 9.57 8.00 -14.09
CA LEU A 27 10.27 9.12 -14.71
C LEU A 27 11.38 9.67 -13.79
N TRP A 28 11.09 9.85 -12.51
CA TRP A 28 12.08 10.25 -11.52
C TRP A 28 13.24 9.25 -11.42
N THR A 29 12.92 7.95 -11.34
CA THR A 29 13.94 6.90 -11.23
C THR A 29 14.82 6.86 -12.48
N ALA A 30 14.23 6.97 -13.67
CA ALA A 30 14.97 7.00 -14.93
C ALA A 30 15.85 8.26 -15.04
N PHE A 31 15.33 9.41 -14.63
CA PHE A 31 16.09 10.65 -14.57
C PHE A 31 17.27 10.56 -13.60
N ALA A 32 17.03 10.12 -12.36
CA ALA A 32 18.08 9.93 -11.35
C ALA A 32 19.15 8.92 -11.80
N PHE A 33 18.75 7.86 -12.49
CA PHE A 33 19.68 6.90 -13.10
C PHE A 33 20.55 7.57 -14.17
N GLY A 34 19.94 8.30 -15.10
CA GLY A 34 20.65 9.00 -16.19
C GLY A 34 21.58 10.10 -15.70
N MET A 35 21.22 10.78 -14.61
CA MET A 35 22.05 11.79 -13.95
C MET A 35 23.15 11.19 -13.05
N GLY A 36 23.21 9.86 -12.92
CA GLY A 36 24.18 9.18 -12.07
C GLY A 36 23.96 9.40 -10.57
N TRP A 37 22.77 9.82 -10.14
CA TRP A 37 22.44 10.08 -8.73
C TRP A 37 22.15 8.80 -7.94
N LEU A 38 21.87 7.70 -8.63
CA LEU A 38 21.68 6.39 -8.02
C LEU A 38 23.04 5.75 -7.73
N GLN A 39 23.62 6.07 -6.57
CA GLN A 39 24.92 5.57 -6.12
C GLN A 39 24.78 4.78 -4.82
N PRO A 40 25.70 3.84 -4.51
CA PRO A 40 26.87 3.43 -5.29
C PRO A 40 26.57 2.35 -6.35
N ARG A 41 25.37 1.76 -6.34
CA ARG A 41 24.98 0.68 -7.25
C ARG A 41 23.70 1.06 -8.01
N PRO A 42 23.82 1.73 -9.18
CA PRO A 42 22.67 2.31 -9.88
C PRO A 42 21.52 1.35 -10.16
N PHE A 43 21.84 0.13 -10.60
CA PHE A 43 20.83 -0.91 -10.86
C PHE A 43 20.14 -1.35 -9.57
N THR A 44 20.89 -1.63 -8.50
CA THR A 44 20.32 -2.03 -7.21
C THR A 44 19.40 -0.95 -6.66
N GLU A 45 19.81 0.31 -6.70
CA GLU A 45 19.00 1.44 -6.25
C GLU A 45 17.73 1.62 -7.10
N ALA A 46 17.82 1.47 -8.43
CA ALA A 46 16.66 1.52 -9.30
C ALA A 46 15.67 0.37 -9.02
N ILE A 47 16.17 -0.85 -8.79
CA ILE A 47 15.36 -2.00 -8.38
C ILE A 47 14.62 -1.70 -7.08
N HIS A 48 15.31 -1.14 -6.08
CA HIS A 48 14.72 -0.79 -4.79
C HIS A 48 13.67 0.31 -4.93
N GLN A 49 13.94 1.38 -5.67
CA GLN A 49 12.96 2.46 -5.87
C GLN A 49 11.70 1.97 -6.59
N VAL A 50 11.85 1.22 -7.69
CA VAL A 50 10.70 0.69 -8.44
C VAL A 50 9.91 -0.31 -7.59
N GLY A 51 10.59 -1.19 -6.84
CA GLY A 51 9.96 -2.12 -5.91
C GLY A 51 9.20 -1.42 -4.77
N LEU A 52 9.74 -0.31 -4.27
CA LEU A 52 9.08 0.48 -3.25
C LEU A 52 7.82 1.16 -3.79
N TRP A 53 7.87 1.72 -5.01
CA TRP A 53 6.70 2.31 -5.65
C TRP A 53 5.62 1.29 -6.02
N MET A 54 6.00 0.08 -6.42
CA MET A 54 5.08 -1.06 -6.56
C MET A 54 4.30 -1.27 -5.24
N LEU A 55 4.99 -1.34 -4.12
CA LEU A 55 4.39 -1.57 -2.80
C LEU A 55 3.50 -0.39 -2.37
N ARG A 56 3.97 0.84 -2.57
CA ARG A 56 3.18 2.06 -2.30
C ARG A 56 1.88 2.08 -3.11
N PHE A 57 1.90 1.76 -4.39
CA PHE A 57 0.68 1.70 -5.20
C PHE A 57 -0.26 0.58 -4.77
N LEU A 58 0.26 -0.60 -4.41
CA LEU A 58 -0.55 -1.68 -3.86
C LEU A 58 -1.30 -1.23 -2.60
N PHE A 59 -0.61 -0.52 -1.71
CA PHE A 59 -1.17 0.03 -0.48
C PHE A 59 -2.19 1.15 -0.72
N ILE A 60 -1.91 2.06 -1.65
CA ILE A 60 -2.87 3.10 -2.04
C ILE A 60 -4.15 2.46 -2.60
N ALA A 61 -4.01 1.42 -3.45
CA ALA A 61 -5.16 0.67 -3.97
C ALA A 61 -5.97 -0.03 -2.86
N LEU A 62 -5.31 -0.54 -1.81
CA LEU A 62 -5.95 -1.08 -0.62
C LEU A 62 -6.63 0.01 0.22
N ALA A 63 -6.02 1.19 0.34
CA ALA A 63 -6.52 2.30 1.14
C ALA A 63 -7.77 2.97 0.54
N ILE A 64 -8.01 2.86 -0.77
CA ILE A 64 -9.18 3.48 -1.41
C ILE A 64 -10.51 3.06 -0.76
N THR A 65 -10.66 1.80 -0.35
CA THR A 65 -11.92 1.31 0.23
C THR A 65 -12.23 1.91 1.61
N PRO A 66 -11.32 1.90 2.60
CA PRO A 66 -11.53 2.63 3.85
C PRO A 66 -11.66 4.14 3.61
N LEU A 67 -10.78 4.75 2.82
CA LEU A 67 -10.79 6.21 2.62
C LEU A 67 -12.08 6.72 1.99
N ARG A 68 -12.62 6.05 0.96
CA ARG A 68 -13.90 6.47 0.35
C ARG A 68 -15.08 6.41 1.34
N GLN A 69 -15.00 5.53 2.33
CA GLN A 69 -16.05 5.35 3.34
C GLN A 69 -15.92 6.37 4.47
N ILE A 70 -14.71 6.57 5.00
CA ILE A 70 -14.42 7.50 6.10
C ILE A 70 -14.54 8.96 5.64
N VAL A 71 -13.92 9.30 4.50
CA VAL A 71 -13.93 10.67 3.94
C VAL A 71 -15.22 10.97 3.19
N GLN A 72 -16.09 9.96 3.01
CA GLN A 72 -17.36 10.06 2.27
C GLN A 72 -17.18 10.53 0.81
N TRP A 73 -16.09 10.11 0.16
CA TRP A 73 -15.80 10.44 -1.23
C TRP A 73 -15.86 9.20 -2.14
N PRO A 74 -17.07 8.78 -2.60
CA PRO A 74 -17.24 7.54 -3.34
C PRO A 74 -16.51 7.50 -4.68
N ARG A 75 -16.21 8.66 -5.29
CA ARG A 75 -15.49 8.77 -6.58
C ARG A 75 -14.07 8.22 -6.53
N LEU A 76 -13.46 8.05 -5.34
CA LEU A 76 -12.15 7.40 -5.21
C LEU A 76 -12.13 5.96 -5.76
N ILE A 77 -13.28 5.28 -5.82
CA ILE A 77 -13.34 3.93 -6.38
C ILE A 77 -12.96 3.88 -7.87
N LEU A 78 -13.14 4.99 -8.59
CA LEU A 78 -12.90 5.09 -10.04
C LEU A 78 -11.43 4.89 -10.41
N VAL A 79 -10.50 5.21 -9.49
CA VAL A 79 -9.06 5.12 -9.73
C VAL A 79 -8.44 3.84 -9.15
N ARG A 80 -9.18 3.06 -8.36
CA ARG A 80 -8.66 1.86 -7.68
C ARG A 80 -8.02 0.85 -8.62
N ARG A 81 -8.71 0.54 -9.72
CA ARG A 81 -8.21 -0.41 -10.71
C ARG A 81 -6.94 0.12 -11.38
N MET A 82 -6.91 1.40 -11.72
CA MET A 82 -5.78 2.02 -12.40
C MET A 82 -4.51 1.96 -11.54
N ILE A 83 -4.64 2.26 -10.25
CA ILE A 83 -3.52 2.18 -9.29
C ILE A 83 -3.09 0.72 -9.07
N GLY A 84 -4.04 -0.22 -8.98
CA GLY A 84 -3.71 -1.65 -8.85
C GLY A 84 -2.96 -2.22 -10.07
N VAL A 85 -3.33 -1.79 -11.28
CA VAL A 85 -2.60 -2.15 -12.51
C VAL A 85 -1.23 -1.50 -12.55
N ALA A 86 -1.09 -0.26 -12.09
CA ALA A 86 0.22 0.37 -11.95
C ALA A 86 1.12 -0.37 -10.94
N ALA A 87 0.58 -0.83 -9.81
CA ALA A 87 1.33 -1.69 -8.90
C ALA A 87 1.89 -2.92 -9.62
N PHE A 88 1.09 -3.59 -10.46
CA PHE A 88 1.58 -4.71 -11.27
C PHE A 88 2.65 -4.29 -12.29
N ALA A 89 2.46 -3.18 -13.01
CA ALA A 89 3.43 -2.69 -13.98
C ALA A 89 4.79 -2.36 -13.33
N TYR A 90 4.79 -1.77 -12.13
CA TYR A 90 6.01 -1.55 -11.37
C TYR A 90 6.62 -2.86 -10.85
N GLY A 91 5.81 -3.86 -10.51
CA GLY A 91 6.31 -5.20 -10.20
C GLY A 91 6.99 -5.88 -11.38
N LEU A 92 6.45 -5.72 -12.60
CA LEU A 92 7.11 -6.16 -13.83
C LEU A 92 8.41 -5.41 -14.10
N ALA A 93 8.41 -4.08 -13.93
CA ALA A 93 9.62 -3.28 -14.07
C ALA A 93 10.69 -3.70 -13.04
N HIS A 94 10.29 -4.01 -11.80
CA HIS A 94 11.18 -4.46 -10.74
C HIS A 94 11.88 -5.78 -11.11
N ILE A 95 11.14 -6.81 -11.52
CA ILE A 95 11.76 -8.09 -11.95
C ILE A 95 12.59 -7.91 -13.23
N THR A 96 12.18 -7.02 -14.14
CA THR A 96 12.92 -6.74 -15.37
C THR A 96 14.26 -6.08 -15.07
N LEU A 97 14.29 -5.11 -14.15
CA LEU A 97 15.53 -4.48 -13.68
C LEU A 97 16.44 -5.48 -12.97
N TYR A 98 15.89 -6.40 -12.17
CA TYR A 98 16.67 -7.47 -11.55
C TYR A 98 17.32 -8.39 -12.59
N VAL A 99 16.56 -8.81 -13.61
CA VAL A 99 17.11 -9.61 -14.72
C VAL A 99 18.15 -8.80 -15.52
N ALA A 100 17.94 -7.50 -15.71
CA ALA A 100 18.89 -6.62 -16.38
C ALA A 100 20.20 -6.44 -15.58
N ASP A 101 20.13 -6.38 -14.25
CA ASP A 101 21.31 -6.37 -13.36
C ASP A 101 22.14 -7.64 -13.53
N LEU A 102 21.47 -8.77 -13.80
CA LEU A 102 22.08 -10.05 -14.18
C LEU A 102 22.40 -10.17 -15.68
N LYS A 103 22.49 -9.04 -16.42
CA LYS A 103 22.81 -8.99 -17.85
C LYS A 103 21.87 -9.82 -18.74
N PHE A 104 20.60 -9.92 -18.32
CA PHE A 104 19.58 -10.72 -18.98
C PHE A 104 19.82 -12.23 -18.98
N ASP A 105 20.66 -12.74 -18.06
CA ASP A 105 20.79 -14.18 -17.81
C ASP A 105 19.57 -14.70 -17.02
N VAL A 106 18.55 -15.14 -17.77
CA VAL A 106 17.29 -15.65 -17.22
C VAL A 106 17.48 -16.94 -16.42
N ALA A 107 18.44 -17.80 -16.82
CA ALA A 107 18.70 -19.06 -16.12
C ALA A 107 19.30 -18.79 -14.75
N LYS A 108 20.26 -17.86 -14.67
CA LYS A 108 20.82 -17.39 -13.41
C LYS A 108 19.76 -16.72 -12.53
N ALA A 109 18.93 -15.85 -13.10
CA ALA A 109 17.86 -15.18 -12.36
C ALA A 109 16.88 -16.21 -11.75
N ALA A 110 16.45 -17.21 -12.54
CA ALA A 110 15.57 -18.27 -12.06
C ALA A 110 16.22 -19.10 -10.94
N SER A 111 17.50 -19.45 -11.09
CA SER A 111 18.28 -20.17 -10.07
C SER A 111 18.37 -19.37 -8.76
N GLU A 112 18.70 -18.08 -8.83
CA GLU A 112 18.77 -17.22 -7.64
C GLU A 112 17.40 -17.08 -6.96
N ILE A 113 16.32 -16.92 -7.73
CA ILE A 113 14.94 -16.84 -7.21
C ILE A 113 14.54 -18.13 -6.49
N ALA A 114 14.93 -19.28 -7.01
CA ALA A 114 14.63 -20.57 -6.40
C ALA A 114 15.45 -20.84 -5.13
N LEU A 115 16.72 -20.41 -5.11
CA LEU A 115 17.64 -20.70 -4.02
C LEU A 115 17.55 -19.70 -2.85
N ARG A 116 17.00 -18.50 -3.06
CA ARG A 116 16.90 -17.46 -2.04
C ARG A 116 15.45 -17.23 -1.63
N ILE A 117 15.09 -17.65 -0.42
CA ILE A 117 13.71 -17.62 0.08
C ILE A 117 13.02 -16.25 -0.05
N TYR A 118 13.72 -15.15 0.21
CA TYR A 118 13.13 -13.81 0.08
C TYR A 118 12.78 -13.49 -1.38
N LEU A 119 13.59 -13.92 -2.36
CA LEU A 119 13.28 -13.77 -3.79
C LEU A 119 12.10 -14.66 -4.18
N THR A 120 12.02 -15.89 -3.67
CA THR A 120 10.87 -16.78 -3.90
C THR A 120 9.57 -16.15 -3.41
N ILE A 121 9.57 -15.56 -2.22
CA ILE A 121 8.41 -14.85 -1.64
C ILE A 121 8.00 -13.67 -2.52
N GLY A 122 8.98 -12.85 -2.95
CA GLY A 122 8.74 -11.72 -3.84
C GLY A 122 8.15 -12.16 -5.20
N PHE A 123 8.70 -13.21 -5.79
CA PHE A 123 8.22 -13.78 -7.04
C PHE A 123 6.80 -14.37 -6.92
N ALA A 124 6.50 -15.07 -5.82
CA ALA A 124 5.15 -15.57 -5.54
C ALA A 124 4.12 -14.42 -5.41
N ALA A 125 4.50 -13.32 -4.73
CA ALA A 125 3.67 -12.12 -4.66
C ALA A 125 3.43 -11.51 -6.05
N LEU A 126 4.47 -11.45 -6.90
CA LEU A 126 4.37 -10.94 -8.26
C LEU A 126 3.46 -11.81 -9.15
N LEU A 127 3.55 -13.14 -9.06
CA LEU A 127 2.64 -14.05 -9.77
C LEU A 127 1.18 -13.87 -9.33
N GLY A 128 0.94 -13.71 -8.02
CA GLY A 128 -0.38 -13.37 -7.50
C GLY A 128 -0.89 -12.06 -8.07
N LEU A 129 -0.04 -11.03 -8.12
CA LEU A 129 -0.38 -9.72 -8.67
C LEU A 129 -0.65 -9.79 -10.18
N ALA A 130 0.10 -10.61 -10.92
CA ALA A 130 -0.12 -10.88 -12.34
C ALA A 130 -1.49 -11.51 -12.59
N ALA A 131 -1.89 -12.48 -11.77
CA ALA A 131 -3.23 -13.09 -11.86
C ALA A 131 -4.35 -12.05 -11.61
N LEU A 132 -4.17 -11.13 -10.66
CA LEU A 132 -5.12 -10.05 -10.41
C LEU A 132 -5.16 -9.03 -11.57
N ALA A 133 -4.01 -8.67 -12.13
CA ALA A 133 -3.93 -7.76 -13.26
C ALA A 133 -4.60 -8.35 -14.52
N ALA A 134 -4.31 -9.61 -14.84
CA ALA A 134 -4.92 -10.33 -15.97
C ALA A 134 -6.45 -10.43 -15.84
N THR A 135 -6.97 -10.52 -14.62
CA THR A 135 -8.41 -10.60 -14.33
C THR A 135 -9.06 -9.24 -14.01
N SER A 136 -8.34 -8.14 -14.23
CA SER A 136 -8.85 -6.79 -13.98
C SER A 136 -9.66 -6.20 -15.13
N THR A 137 -9.77 -6.86 -16.30
CA THR A 137 -10.53 -6.33 -17.46
C THR A 137 -12.04 -6.47 -17.31
N ASP A 138 -12.81 -5.57 -17.95
CA ASP A 138 -14.29 -5.64 -17.88
C ASP A 138 -14.80 -6.96 -18.48
N ALA A 139 -14.14 -7.46 -19.53
CA ALA A 139 -14.41 -8.76 -20.11
C ALA A 139 -14.21 -9.90 -19.10
N MET A 140 -13.12 -9.88 -18.33
CA MET A 140 -12.85 -10.90 -17.31
C MET A 140 -13.79 -10.81 -16.11
N VAL A 141 -14.15 -9.59 -15.69
CA VAL A 141 -15.17 -9.38 -14.65
C VAL A 141 -16.51 -10.00 -15.08
N ARG A 142 -16.93 -9.77 -16.33
CA ARG A 142 -18.15 -10.38 -16.89
C ARG A 142 -18.02 -11.91 -17.00
N ARG A 143 -16.90 -12.42 -17.49
CA ARG A 143 -16.65 -13.86 -17.69
C ARG A 143 -16.64 -14.66 -16.38
N LEU A 144 -15.98 -14.14 -15.34
CA LEU A 144 -15.86 -14.83 -14.05
C LEU A 144 -17.13 -14.66 -13.19
N GLY A 145 -17.88 -13.58 -13.42
CA GLY A 145 -18.97 -13.14 -12.56
C GLY A 145 -18.47 -12.51 -11.26
N ALA A 146 -19.28 -11.62 -10.70
CA ALA A 146 -18.89 -10.77 -9.56
C ALA A 146 -18.39 -11.57 -8.35
N ARG A 147 -19.04 -12.68 -7.99
CA ARG A 147 -18.69 -13.48 -6.79
C ARG A 147 -17.30 -14.14 -6.91
N ARG A 148 -17.02 -14.81 -8.04
CA ARG A 148 -15.72 -15.50 -8.24
C ARG A 148 -14.60 -14.48 -8.42
N TRP A 149 -14.86 -13.41 -9.17
CA TRP A 149 -13.92 -12.30 -9.33
C TRP A 149 -13.53 -11.66 -8.00
N GLN A 150 -14.51 -11.37 -7.13
CA GLN A 150 -14.26 -10.84 -5.79
C GLN A 150 -13.46 -11.83 -4.93
N ARG A 151 -13.77 -13.13 -4.98
CA ARG A 151 -13.00 -14.16 -4.24
C ARG A 151 -11.54 -14.18 -4.68
N LEU A 152 -11.28 -14.15 -5.98
CA LEU A 152 -9.93 -14.08 -6.54
C LEU A 152 -9.22 -12.80 -6.07
N HIS A 153 -9.89 -11.65 -6.16
CA HIS A 153 -9.29 -10.37 -5.79
C HIS A 153 -9.08 -10.17 -4.29
N ARG A 154 -9.58 -11.07 -3.42
CA ARG A 154 -9.18 -11.09 -2.00
C ARG A 154 -7.75 -11.58 -1.80
N LEU A 155 -7.14 -12.27 -2.78
CA LEU A 155 -5.73 -12.64 -2.73
C LEU A 155 -4.80 -11.43 -2.56
N VAL A 156 -5.26 -10.23 -2.93
CA VAL A 156 -4.50 -8.98 -2.73
C VAL A 156 -4.07 -8.78 -1.27
N TYR A 157 -4.82 -9.29 -0.30
CA TYR A 157 -4.47 -9.18 1.12
C TYR A 157 -3.27 -10.06 1.48
N ALA A 158 -3.22 -11.28 0.93
CA ALA A 158 -2.07 -12.17 1.08
C ALA A 158 -0.87 -11.66 0.28
N ILE A 159 -1.08 -11.19 -0.96
CA ILE A 159 -0.03 -10.60 -1.81
C ILE A 159 0.63 -9.40 -1.11
N ALA A 160 -0.16 -8.51 -0.51
CA ALA A 160 0.38 -7.38 0.25
C ALA A 160 1.20 -7.83 1.47
N LEU A 161 0.76 -8.87 2.19
CA LEU A 161 1.55 -9.45 3.29
C LEU A 161 2.87 -10.03 2.78
N LEU A 162 2.85 -10.83 1.72
CA LEU A 162 4.05 -11.41 1.12
C LEU A 162 5.02 -10.32 0.64
N ALA A 163 4.50 -9.23 0.05
CA ALA A 163 5.32 -8.11 -0.40
C ALA A 163 5.99 -7.36 0.77
N ILE A 164 5.29 -7.19 1.91
CA ILE A 164 5.89 -6.62 3.13
C ILE A 164 6.97 -7.57 3.67
N VAL A 165 6.70 -8.86 3.76
CA VAL A 165 7.67 -9.86 4.24
C VAL A 165 8.92 -9.87 3.37
N HIS A 166 8.75 -9.90 2.04
CA HIS A 166 9.84 -9.78 1.09
C HIS A 166 10.66 -8.50 1.35
N TYR A 167 9.99 -7.36 1.54
CA TYR A 167 10.66 -6.09 1.79
C TYR A 167 11.43 -6.09 3.12
N CYS A 168 10.83 -6.57 4.21
CA CYS A 168 11.50 -6.70 5.51
C CYS A 168 12.76 -7.58 5.42
N MET A 169 12.69 -8.73 4.71
CA MET A 169 13.84 -9.63 4.55
C MET A 169 14.95 -9.00 3.70
N GLN A 170 14.59 -8.16 2.73
CA GLN A 170 15.54 -7.46 1.86
C GLN A 170 16.26 -6.31 2.58
N SER A 171 15.59 -5.61 3.51
CA SER A 171 16.09 -4.38 4.13
C SER A 171 17.21 -4.54 5.17
N LYS A 172 17.61 -5.77 5.50
CA LYS A 172 18.69 -6.13 6.45
C LYS A 172 18.60 -5.43 7.82
N LEU A 173 19.11 -4.20 7.94
CA LEU A 173 19.20 -3.45 9.21
C LEU A 173 18.28 -2.23 9.29
N ASP A 174 17.93 -1.61 8.16
CA ASP A 174 17.03 -0.45 8.15
C ASP A 174 15.58 -0.89 7.91
N LEU A 175 14.90 -1.19 9.02
CA LEU A 175 13.50 -1.61 9.01
C LEU A 175 12.51 -0.47 9.20
N TRP A 176 12.95 0.78 9.09
CA TRP A 176 12.08 1.92 9.34
C TRP A 176 10.85 1.93 8.41
N GLU A 177 11.06 1.92 7.08
CA GLU A 177 9.97 1.96 6.11
C GLU A 177 9.15 0.65 6.05
N PRO A 178 9.75 -0.57 6.05
CA PRO A 178 9.00 -1.82 6.12
C PRO A 178 8.07 -1.90 7.34
N THR A 179 8.51 -1.41 8.50
CA THR A 179 7.72 -1.42 9.74
C THR A 179 6.52 -0.47 9.65
N ILE A 180 6.70 0.73 9.07
CA ILE A 180 5.58 1.65 8.81
C ILE A 180 4.56 0.97 7.89
N MET A 181 5.01 0.32 6.83
CA MET A 181 4.12 -0.39 5.91
C MET A 181 3.41 -1.57 6.58
N ALA A 182 4.09 -2.32 7.45
CA ALA A 182 3.45 -3.35 8.26
C ALA A 182 2.33 -2.77 9.16
N GLY A 183 2.58 -1.63 9.79
CA GLY A 183 1.58 -0.92 10.61
C GLY A 183 0.38 -0.41 9.81
N ILE A 184 0.62 0.19 8.63
CA ILE A 184 -0.45 0.60 7.70
C ILE A 184 -1.24 -0.62 7.25
N TYR A 185 -0.58 -1.74 6.95
CA TYR A 185 -1.25 -2.98 6.57
C TYR A 185 -2.14 -3.51 7.71
N ALA A 186 -1.63 -3.53 8.94
CA ALA A 186 -2.40 -3.91 10.13
C ALA A 186 -3.65 -3.03 10.30
N TRP A 187 -3.51 -1.71 10.13
CA TRP A 187 -4.63 -0.78 10.15
C TRP A 187 -5.64 -1.07 9.02
N LEU A 188 -5.17 -1.28 7.79
CA LEU A 188 -6.02 -1.55 6.62
C LEU A 188 -6.79 -2.88 6.76
N MET A 189 -6.17 -3.92 7.32
CA MET A 189 -6.81 -5.21 7.55
C MET A 189 -7.75 -5.15 8.74
N GLY A 190 -7.33 -4.51 9.84
CA GLY A 190 -8.15 -4.25 11.01
C GLY A 190 -9.44 -3.50 10.66
N TYR A 191 -9.36 -2.47 9.80
CA TYR A 191 -10.55 -1.76 9.33
C TYR A 191 -11.55 -2.71 8.64
N ARG A 192 -11.06 -3.60 7.76
CA ARG A 192 -11.92 -4.55 7.04
C ARG A 192 -12.56 -5.57 7.98
N LEU A 193 -11.79 -6.08 8.92
CA LEU A 193 -12.27 -7.01 9.94
C LEU A 193 -13.36 -6.34 10.80
N LEU A 194 -13.10 -5.13 11.31
CA LEU A 194 -14.08 -4.40 12.11
C LEU A 194 -15.34 -4.04 11.33
N VAL A 195 -15.24 -3.70 10.03
CA VAL A 195 -16.44 -3.51 9.19
C VAL A 195 -17.27 -4.79 9.10
N GLN A 196 -16.65 -5.97 9.07
CA GLN A 196 -17.37 -7.24 9.04
C GLN A 196 -18.02 -7.57 10.39
N LEU A 197 -17.38 -7.22 11.51
CA LEU A 197 -17.84 -7.56 12.86
C LEU A 197 -18.85 -6.57 13.44
N VAL A 198 -18.59 -5.26 13.28
CA VAL A 198 -19.34 -4.18 13.95
C VAL A 198 -19.78 -3.07 12.98
N GLY A 199 -19.63 -3.30 11.67
CA GLY A 199 -19.97 -2.30 10.66
C GLY A 199 -21.47 -2.09 10.50
N VAL A 200 -21.89 -0.84 10.44
CA VAL A 200 -23.28 -0.45 10.19
C VAL A 200 -23.42 -0.04 8.72
N ARG A 201 -24.28 -0.74 7.97
CA ARG A 201 -24.46 -0.54 6.51
C ARG A 201 -23.12 -0.62 5.73
N GLY A 202 -22.22 -1.49 6.16
CA GLY A 202 -20.90 -1.69 5.55
C GLY A 202 -19.90 -0.55 5.76
N LYS A 203 -20.14 0.33 6.73
CA LYS A 203 -19.23 1.40 7.16
C LYS A 203 -18.84 1.20 8.62
N LEU A 204 -17.60 1.52 8.97
CA LEU A 204 -17.13 1.48 10.35
C LEU A 204 -17.54 2.77 11.08
N PRO A 205 -18.18 2.71 12.26
CA PRO A 205 -18.44 3.90 13.07
C PRO A 205 -17.12 4.62 13.41
N LEU A 206 -17.17 5.95 13.48
CA LEU A 206 -15.96 6.76 13.66
C LEU A 206 -15.20 6.45 14.96
N ALA A 207 -15.92 6.08 16.03
CA ALA A 207 -15.32 5.65 17.29
C ALA A 207 -14.38 4.44 17.10
N TRP A 208 -14.79 3.46 16.29
CA TRP A 208 -13.97 2.30 15.96
C TRP A 208 -12.81 2.63 15.02
N VAL A 209 -12.98 3.63 14.14
CA VAL A 209 -11.85 4.15 13.33
C VAL A 209 -10.79 4.79 14.24
N GLY A 210 -11.23 5.57 15.23
CA GLY A 210 -10.35 6.15 16.25
C GLY A 210 -9.65 5.08 17.10
N ALA A 211 -10.41 4.11 17.63
CA ALA A 211 -9.85 3.01 18.41
C ALA A 211 -8.81 2.19 17.61
N LEU A 212 -9.11 1.88 16.35
CA LEU A 212 -8.17 1.20 15.46
C LEU A 212 -6.90 2.03 15.21
N SER A 213 -7.04 3.36 15.11
CA SER A 213 -5.92 4.29 14.91
C SER A 213 -5.00 4.40 16.13
N LEU A 214 -5.49 4.06 17.32
CA LEU A 214 -4.70 3.92 18.54
C LEU A 214 -4.11 2.51 18.70
N ALA A 215 -4.82 1.46 18.25
CA ALA A 215 -4.35 0.08 18.36
C ALA A 215 -3.25 -0.28 17.35
N ALA A 216 -3.36 0.18 16.09
CA ALA A 216 -2.38 -0.09 15.04
C ALA A 216 -0.92 0.32 15.37
N PRO A 217 -0.64 1.51 15.95
CA PRO A 217 0.73 1.87 16.33
C PRO A 217 1.28 1.01 17.47
N VAL A 218 0.43 0.54 18.39
CA VAL A 218 0.85 -0.42 19.44
C VAL A 218 1.29 -1.74 18.81
N LEU A 219 0.49 -2.29 17.89
CA LEU A 219 0.87 -3.50 17.14
C LEU A 219 2.14 -3.29 16.32
N THR A 220 2.34 -2.09 15.78
CA THR A 220 3.54 -1.72 15.02
C THR A 220 4.78 -1.74 15.92
N ALA A 221 4.71 -1.11 17.09
CA ALA A 221 5.82 -1.08 18.06
C ALA A 221 6.14 -2.48 18.60
N LEU A 222 5.12 -3.29 18.89
CA LEU A 222 5.30 -4.68 19.34
C LEU A 222 5.90 -5.55 18.24
N GLY A 223 5.46 -5.41 16.99
CA GLY A 223 6.01 -6.14 15.86
C GLY A 223 7.47 -5.81 15.60
N GLU A 224 7.83 -4.53 15.71
CA GLU A 224 9.21 -4.07 15.60
C GLU A 224 10.10 -4.63 16.72
N ALA A 225 9.63 -4.54 17.98
CA ALA A 225 10.34 -5.10 19.12
C ALA A 225 10.53 -6.62 19.01
N ALA A 226 9.49 -7.33 18.57
CA ALA A 226 9.56 -8.77 18.33
C ALA A 226 10.55 -9.13 17.23
N TYR A 227 10.59 -8.36 16.13
CA TYR A 227 11.57 -8.58 15.07
C TYR A 227 12.99 -8.45 15.61
N PHE A 228 13.33 -7.33 16.25
CA PHE A 228 14.70 -7.09 16.72
C PHE A 228 15.13 -8.05 17.82
N TRP A 229 14.19 -8.48 18.66
CA TRP A 229 14.45 -9.52 19.64
C TRP A 229 14.76 -10.87 18.98
N LEU A 230 13.94 -11.32 18.03
CA LEU A 230 14.12 -12.62 17.38
C LEU A 230 15.30 -12.65 16.41
N ALA A 231 15.50 -11.56 15.65
CA ALA A 231 16.51 -11.50 14.59
C ALA A 231 17.90 -11.13 15.12
N LEU A 232 17.98 -10.23 16.12
CA LEU A 232 19.23 -9.65 16.60
C LEU A 232 19.48 -9.85 18.11
N GLY A 233 18.57 -10.48 18.85
CA GLY A 233 18.70 -10.67 20.30
C GLY A 233 18.61 -9.37 21.11
N VAL A 234 18.07 -8.29 20.53
CA VAL A 234 17.95 -6.98 21.21
C VAL A 234 16.85 -7.04 22.26
N ASP A 235 17.09 -6.45 23.44
CA ASP A 235 16.06 -6.33 24.48
C ASP A 235 14.81 -5.61 23.95
N PRO A 236 13.63 -6.27 23.92
CA PRO A 236 12.41 -5.68 23.41
C PRO A 236 11.99 -4.43 24.18
N VAL A 237 12.29 -4.31 25.47
CA VAL A 237 11.95 -3.13 26.28
C VAL A 237 12.67 -1.89 25.74
N ARG A 238 13.93 -2.03 25.32
CA ARG A 238 14.71 -0.94 24.72
C ARG A 238 14.11 -0.46 23.39
N VAL A 239 13.63 -1.39 22.56
CA VAL A 239 12.99 -1.05 21.27
C VAL A 239 11.64 -0.37 21.50
N LEU A 240 10.87 -0.84 22.49
CA LEU A 240 9.59 -0.23 22.87
C LEU A 240 9.77 1.17 23.47
N SER A 241 10.75 1.36 24.36
CA SER A 241 11.04 2.68 24.92
C SER A 241 11.52 3.66 23.86
N ALA A 242 12.26 3.17 22.86
CA ALA A 242 12.71 3.99 21.74
C ALA A 242 11.55 4.49 20.87
N ASN A 243 10.45 3.74 20.72
CA ASN A 243 9.30 4.10 19.89
C ASN A 243 8.60 5.42 20.29
N TRP A 244 8.76 5.84 21.54
CA TRP A 244 8.18 7.08 22.07
C TRP A 244 9.23 8.15 22.39
N SER A 245 10.51 7.87 22.11
CA SER A 245 11.59 8.82 22.34
C SER A 245 11.63 9.88 21.25
N LEU A 246 11.43 11.14 21.63
CA LEU A 246 11.61 12.29 20.73
C LEU A 246 13.08 12.56 20.38
N VAL A 247 14.02 11.95 21.12
CA VAL A 247 15.46 12.13 20.93
C VAL A 247 15.97 11.36 19.70
N VAL A 248 15.35 10.22 19.38
CA VAL A 248 15.78 9.31 18.30
C VAL A 248 15.04 9.60 16.97
N GLY A 249 14.17 10.61 16.96
CA GLY A 249 13.36 10.99 15.80
C GLY A 249 12.06 10.20 15.67
N TRP A 250 11.35 10.41 14.55
CA TRP A 250 10.04 9.81 14.32
C TRP A 250 10.15 8.31 14.03
N ARG A 251 9.73 7.50 14.99
CA ARG A 251 9.72 6.03 14.90
C ARG A 251 8.51 5.54 14.10
N PRO A 252 8.57 4.30 13.54
CA PRO A 252 7.49 3.75 12.73
C PRO A 252 6.11 3.82 13.38
N ALA A 253 6.01 3.48 14.67
CA ALA A 253 4.74 3.52 15.40
C ALA A 253 4.15 4.94 15.49
N ALA A 254 4.98 5.96 15.72
CA ALA A 254 4.53 7.35 15.77
C ALA A 254 3.97 7.83 14.42
N ILE A 255 4.55 7.40 13.31
CA ILE A 255 4.06 7.73 11.96
C ILE A 255 2.73 7.05 11.68
N VAL A 256 2.59 5.78 12.05
CA VAL A 256 1.33 5.03 11.92
C VAL A 256 0.23 5.68 12.77
N LEU A 257 0.55 6.13 13.98
CA LEU A 257 -0.38 6.90 14.83
C LEU A 257 -0.80 8.20 14.15
N GLY A 258 0.15 9.00 13.66
CA GLY A 258 -0.13 10.26 12.97
C GLY A 258 -1.06 10.08 11.76
N LEU A 259 -0.80 9.06 10.94
CA LEU A 259 -1.65 8.71 9.79
C LEU A 259 -3.06 8.30 10.22
N GLY A 260 -3.18 7.44 11.24
CA GLY A 260 -4.47 6.99 11.77
C GLY A 260 -5.29 8.14 12.37
N LEU A 261 -4.66 9.01 13.15
CA LEU A 261 -5.29 10.20 13.72
C LEU A 261 -5.73 11.18 12.62
N ALA A 262 -4.92 11.41 11.60
CA ALA A 262 -5.29 12.24 10.46
C ALA A 262 -6.54 11.69 9.74
N VAL A 263 -6.59 10.38 9.47
CA VAL A 263 -7.76 9.74 8.87
C VAL A 263 -9.01 9.88 9.75
N THR A 264 -8.85 9.70 11.07
CA THR A 264 -9.95 9.86 12.04
C THR A 264 -10.45 11.31 12.08
N ALA A 265 -9.55 12.30 12.11
CA ALA A 265 -9.88 13.72 12.13
C ALA A 265 -10.63 14.15 10.86
N ILE A 266 -10.20 13.68 9.68
CA ILE A 266 -10.90 13.94 8.41
C ILE A 266 -12.31 13.34 8.45
N GLY A 267 -12.45 12.12 8.97
CA GLY A 267 -13.75 11.47 9.16
C GLY A 267 -14.67 12.25 10.09
N ALA A 268 -14.13 12.77 11.21
CA ALA A 268 -14.85 13.61 12.15
C ALA A 268 -15.33 14.91 11.49
N GLY A 269 -14.44 15.63 10.80
CA GLY A 269 -14.77 16.85 10.09
C GLY A 269 -15.89 16.64 9.06
N ARG A 270 -15.82 15.55 8.28
CA ARG A 270 -16.85 15.21 7.29
C ARG A 270 -18.20 14.84 7.92
N ALA A 271 -18.22 14.25 9.11
CA ALA A 271 -19.45 13.96 9.83
C ALA A 271 -20.14 15.22 10.37
N LEU A 272 -19.39 16.30 10.63
CA LEU A 272 -19.91 17.56 11.16
C LEU A 272 -20.50 18.49 10.08
N VAL A 273 -20.02 18.44 8.84
CA VAL A 273 -20.48 19.31 7.73
C VAL A 273 -22.02 19.32 7.55
N PRO A 274 -22.72 18.16 7.52
CA PRO A 274 -24.18 18.14 7.37
C PRO A 274 -24.93 18.67 8.60
N VAL A 275 -24.32 18.59 9.79
CA VAL A 275 -24.92 19.04 11.06
C VAL A 275 -24.88 20.56 11.17
N ILE A 276 -23.78 21.17 10.77
CA ILE A 276 -23.60 22.63 10.75
C ILE A 276 -24.52 23.25 9.69
N GLY A 277 -24.58 22.67 8.48
CA GLY A 277 -25.44 23.17 7.40
C GLY A 277 -26.95 23.09 7.70
N LYS A 278 -27.39 22.24 8.63
CA LYS A 278 -28.78 22.18 9.10
C LYS A 278 -29.11 23.18 10.22
N ARG A 279 -28.10 23.75 10.90
CA ARG A 279 -28.27 24.70 12.01
C ARG A 279 -28.17 26.16 11.59
N LEU A 280 -27.71 26.45 10.37
CA LEU A 280 -27.73 27.82 9.84
C LEU A 280 -29.16 28.18 9.41
N PRO A 281 -29.73 29.31 9.87
CA PRO A 281 -31.02 29.79 9.37
C PRO A 281 -30.89 30.00 7.86
N ARG A 282 -31.82 29.42 7.11
CA ARG A 282 -31.96 29.71 5.68
C ARG A 282 -32.51 31.13 5.60
N PHE A 283 -31.64 32.11 5.37
CA PHE A 283 -32.09 33.41 4.91
C PHE A 283 -32.64 33.20 3.49
N ALA A 284 -33.97 33.26 3.40
CA ALA A 284 -34.75 33.22 2.17
C ALA A 284 -34.75 34.61 1.52
#